data_AF-A0A2P5XLQ3-F1
#
_entry.id   AF-A0A2P5XLQ3-F1
#
_cell.length_a   1.000
_cell.length_b   1.000
_cell.length_c   1.000
_cell.angle_alpha   90.00
_cell.angle_beta   90.00
_cell.angle_gamma   90.00
#
_symmetry.space_group_name_H-M   'P 1'
#
loop_
_entity.id
_entity.type
_entity.pdbx_description
1 polymer ?
#
loop_
_entity_poly.entity_id
_entity_poly.type
_entity_poly.pdbx_seq_one_letter_code
_entity_poly.pdbx_strand_id
1 'polypeptide(L)'
;MVDRDRSGFIDEYELQQALSSGYQRFNLRTIRLLMFLFKNPYDSLRIGPMEFAALWSCLGHWRAVFERFDRDRSGKIDLMELRDALYSLGYAIPPSVLQLLISKYDNGLNFDSFVECGMIVKV
;
A
#
# COMPACT_ATOMS: atom_id res chain seq x y z
N MET A 1 19.11 -7.80 2.38
CA MET A 1 18.56 -9.16 2.22
C MET A 1 17.28 -9.22 3.03
N VAL A 2 16.15 -9.58 2.41
CA VAL A 2 14.80 -9.50 3.03
C VAL A 2 14.55 -10.69 3.96
N ASP A 3 14.84 -11.90 3.48
CA ASP A 3 14.90 -13.13 4.27
C ASP A 3 16.11 -13.04 5.24
N ARG A 4 15.83 -12.88 6.53
CA ARG A 4 16.84 -12.71 7.59
C ARG A 4 17.17 -14.02 8.27
N ASP A 5 16.18 -14.89 8.43
CA ASP A 5 16.37 -16.18 9.07
C ASP A 5 16.95 -17.24 8.11
N ARG A 6 17.05 -16.91 6.81
CA ARG A 6 17.53 -17.77 5.71
C ARG A 6 16.67 -19.02 5.55
N SER A 7 15.38 -18.92 5.87
CA SER A 7 14.45 -20.03 5.70
C SER A 7 14.07 -20.28 4.24
N GLY A 8 14.38 -19.35 3.32
CA GLY A 8 13.96 -19.40 1.93
C GLY A 8 12.52 -18.93 1.69
N PHE A 9 11.85 -18.49 2.75
CA PHE A 9 10.49 -17.93 2.74
C PHE A 9 10.50 -16.59 3.45
N ILE A 10 9.46 -15.79 3.23
CA ILE A 10 9.29 -14.48 3.85
C ILE A 10 8.07 -14.53 4.78
N ASP A 11 8.29 -14.22 6.05
CA ASP A 11 7.24 -14.08 7.06
C ASP A 11 6.67 -12.65 7.16
N GLU A 12 5.64 -12.47 8.00
CA GLU A 12 5.00 -11.16 8.17
C GLU A 12 5.93 -10.09 8.74
N TYR A 13 6.86 -10.45 9.62
CA TYR A 13 7.79 -9.51 10.25
C TYR A 13 8.91 -9.10 9.29
N GLU A 14 9.42 -10.04 8.50
CA GLU A 14 10.40 -9.78 7.45
C GLU A 14 9.81 -8.92 6.35
N LEU A 15 8.58 -9.22 5.92
CA LEU A 15 7.85 -8.41 4.94
C LEU A 15 7.57 -7.01 5.49
N GLN A 16 7.10 -6.88 6.73
CA GLN A 16 6.87 -5.58 7.36
C GLN A 16 8.15 -4.75 7.36
N GLN A 17 9.28 -5.34 7.74
CA GLN A 17 10.55 -4.63 7.78
C GLN A 17 11.07 -4.26 6.39
N ALA A 18 10.92 -5.13 5.40
CA ALA A 18 11.27 -4.82 4.02
C ALA A 18 10.49 -3.63 3.50
N LEU A 19 9.17 -3.59 3.72
CA LEU A 19 8.32 -2.50 3.25
C LEU A 19 8.48 -1.21 4.06
N SER A 20 8.69 -1.33 5.37
CA SER A 20 8.93 -0.18 6.26
C SER A 20 10.32 0.42 6.09
N SER A 21 11.24 -0.23 5.36
CA SER A 21 12.57 0.34 5.08
C SER A 21 12.53 1.47 4.05
N GLY A 22 11.48 1.55 3.22
CA GLY A 22 11.32 2.55 2.18
C GLY A 22 10.29 3.65 2.44
N TYR A 23 9.46 3.52 3.48
CA TYR A 23 8.39 4.46 3.86
C TYR A 23 8.09 4.37 5.37
N GLN A 24 7.03 5.07 5.82
CA GLN A 24 6.47 4.89 7.15
C GLN A 24 6.16 3.42 7.45
N ARG A 25 6.18 3.07 8.74
CA ARG A 25 5.96 1.70 9.21
C ARG A 25 4.60 1.19 8.75
N PHE A 26 4.62 0.14 7.92
CA PHE A 26 3.39 -0.53 7.47
C PHE A 26 2.66 -1.17 8.64
N ASN A 27 1.33 -1.07 8.65
CA ASN A 27 0.53 -1.76 9.64
C ASN A 27 0.54 -3.27 9.40
N LEU A 28 0.61 -4.06 10.47
CA LEU A 28 0.55 -5.53 10.38
C LEU A 28 -0.73 -6.01 9.69
N ARG A 29 -1.84 -5.27 9.80
CA ARG A 29 -3.08 -5.59 9.07
C ARG A 29 -2.85 -5.60 7.56
N THR A 30 -2.25 -4.54 7.02
CA THR A 30 -1.95 -4.43 5.59
C THR A 30 -0.99 -5.51 5.15
N ILE A 31 0.05 -5.79 5.96
CA ILE A 31 1.00 -6.88 5.69
C ILE A 31 0.27 -8.24 5.58
N ARG A 32 -0.62 -8.55 6.52
CA ARG A 32 -1.42 -9.78 6.49
C ARG A 32 -2.35 -9.84 5.28
N LEU A 33 -2.96 -8.73 4.89
CA LEU A 33 -3.77 -8.65 3.68
C LEU A 33 -2.91 -8.94 2.44
N LEU A 34 -1.74 -8.32 2.32
CA LEU A 34 -0.80 -8.55 1.22
C LEU A 34 -0.35 -10.02 1.16
N MET A 35 0.00 -10.61 2.30
CA MET A 35 0.30 -12.04 2.37
C MET A 35 -0.90 -12.87 1.96
N PHE A 36 -2.10 -12.56 2.43
CA PHE A 36 -3.31 -13.28 2.07
C PHE A 36 -3.61 -13.25 0.56
N LEU A 37 -3.35 -12.12 -0.11
CA LEU A 37 -3.62 -11.94 -1.53
C LEU A 37 -2.59 -12.59 -2.45
N PHE A 38 -1.33 -12.68 -2.01
CA PHE A 38 -0.22 -13.16 -2.85
C PHE A 38 0.31 -14.54 -2.45
N LYS A 39 -0.11 -15.09 -1.30
CA LYS A 39 0.29 -16.43 -0.85
C LYS A 39 -0.09 -17.51 -1.85
N ASN A 40 0.61 -18.62 -1.74
CA ASN A 40 0.25 -19.85 -2.40
C ASN A 40 -1.06 -20.41 -1.79
N PRO A 41 -2.01 -20.91 -2.60
CA PRO A 41 -3.23 -21.53 -2.08
C PRO A 41 -2.97 -22.77 -1.20
N TYR A 42 -1.81 -23.41 -1.34
CA TYR A 42 -1.41 -24.60 -0.58
C TYR A 42 -0.56 -24.30 0.66
N ASP A 43 0.02 -23.10 0.77
CA ASP A 43 0.79 -22.68 1.96
C ASP A 43 0.36 -21.28 2.40
N SER A 44 -0.41 -21.23 3.48
CA SER A 44 -1.18 -20.05 3.82
C SER A 44 -0.42 -18.99 4.62
N LEU A 45 0.76 -19.32 5.14
CA LEU A 45 1.43 -18.56 6.20
C LEU A 45 2.75 -17.93 5.75
N ARG A 46 3.22 -18.22 4.53
CA ARG A 46 4.54 -17.80 4.03
C ARG A 46 4.49 -17.39 2.58
N ILE A 47 5.34 -16.42 2.21
CA ILE A 47 5.54 -15.99 0.83
C ILE A 47 6.83 -16.60 0.31
N GLY A 48 6.75 -17.35 -0.80
CA GLY A 48 7.93 -17.83 -1.52
C GLY A 48 8.55 -16.75 -2.43
N PRO A 49 9.71 -17.02 -3.03
CA PRO A 49 10.40 -16.03 -3.87
C PRO A 49 9.59 -15.56 -5.08
N MET A 50 8.79 -16.44 -5.67
CA MET A 50 7.93 -16.13 -6.82
C MET A 50 6.78 -15.22 -6.42
N GLU A 51 6.09 -15.56 -5.34
CA GLU A 51 5.01 -14.78 -4.75
C GLU A 51 5.54 -13.40 -4.30
N PHE A 52 6.73 -13.36 -3.72
CA PHE A 52 7.38 -12.11 -3.32
C PHE A 52 7.70 -11.22 -4.53
N ALA A 53 8.19 -11.79 -5.64
CA ALA A 53 8.44 -11.02 -6.86
C ALA A 53 7.14 -10.41 -7.42
N ALA A 54 6.04 -11.17 -7.41
CA ALA A 54 4.73 -10.67 -7.83
C ALA A 54 4.21 -9.55 -6.90
N LEU A 55 4.32 -9.76 -5.58
CA LEU A 55 3.97 -8.76 -4.57
C LEU A 55 4.79 -7.47 -4.76
N TRP A 56 6.11 -7.61 -4.91
CA TRP A 56 7.03 -6.47 -5.05
C TRP A 56 6.75 -5.68 -6.32
N SER A 57 6.48 -6.36 -7.43
CA SER A 57 6.09 -5.72 -8.68
C SER A 57 4.76 -4.95 -8.54
N CYS A 58 3.77 -5.56 -7.88
CA CYS A 58 2.48 -4.91 -7.62
C CYS A 58 2.65 -3.66 -6.74
N LEU A 59 3.43 -3.77 -5.65
CA LEU A 59 3.74 -2.63 -4.77
C LEU A 59 4.53 -1.54 -5.50
N GLY A 60 5.41 -1.89 -6.44
CA GLY A 60 6.09 -0.94 -7.31
C GLY A 60 5.11 -0.15 -8.19
N HIS A 61 4.08 -0.81 -8.72
CA HIS A 61 3.03 -0.14 -9.48
C HIS A 61 2.23 0.84 -8.59
N TRP A 62 1.76 0.37 -7.43
CA TRP A 62 1.05 1.22 -6.48
C TRP A 62 1.89 2.39 -5.99
N ARG A 63 3.20 2.18 -5.81
CA ARG A 63 4.15 3.25 -5.48
C ARG A 63 4.19 4.32 -6.58
N ALA A 64 4.33 3.94 -7.84
CA ALA A 64 4.37 4.90 -8.94
C ALA A 64 3.07 5.73 -9.02
N VAL A 65 1.92 5.12 -8.70
CA VAL A 65 0.64 5.83 -8.62
C VAL A 65 0.61 6.77 -7.40
N PHE A 66 1.06 6.31 -6.24
CA PHE A 66 1.12 7.12 -5.02
C PHE A 66 2.00 8.35 -5.21
N GLU A 67 3.22 8.18 -5.72
CA GLU A 67 4.18 9.27 -6.00
C GLU A 67 3.67 10.25 -7.07
N ARG A 68 2.75 9.82 -7.93
CA ARG A 68 2.09 10.71 -8.89
C ARG A 68 1.05 11.63 -8.23
N PHE A 69 0.47 11.18 -7.12
CA PHE A 69 -0.54 11.93 -6.36
C PHE A 69 0.08 12.77 -5.24
N ASP A 70 1.07 12.23 -4.51
CA ASP A 70 1.91 12.92 -3.51
C ASP A 70 2.92 13.85 -4.23
N ARG A 71 2.42 14.98 -4.72
CA ARG A 71 3.18 15.94 -5.54
C ARG A 71 4.23 16.68 -4.73
N ASP A 72 3.92 16.95 -3.47
CA ASP A 72 4.84 17.63 -2.56
C ASP A 72 5.85 16.68 -1.90
N ARG A 73 5.67 15.37 -2.08
CA ARG A 73 6.51 14.30 -1.53
C ARG A 73 6.54 14.34 0.00
N SER A 74 5.43 14.75 0.62
CA SER A 74 5.24 14.72 2.06
C SER A 74 5.13 13.29 2.61
N GLY A 75 4.92 12.30 1.74
CA GLY A 75 4.69 10.90 2.10
C GLY A 75 3.24 10.61 2.49
N LYS A 76 2.32 11.55 2.24
CA LYS A 76 0.88 11.43 2.47
C LYS A 76 0.13 12.15 1.35
N ILE A 77 -0.95 11.56 0.86
CA ILE A 77 -1.86 12.26 -0.06
C ILE A 77 -2.82 13.11 0.77
N ASP A 78 -2.71 14.42 0.64
CA ASP A 78 -3.58 15.38 1.32
C ASP A 78 -4.90 15.66 0.56
N LEU A 79 -5.72 16.58 1.10
CA LEU A 79 -7.01 16.97 0.50
C LEU A 79 -6.87 17.60 -0.87
N MET A 80 -5.87 18.46 -1.06
CA MET A 80 -5.64 19.14 -2.33
C MET A 80 -5.12 18.15 -3.37
N GLU A 81 -4.20 17.28 -2.98
CA GLU A 81 -3.63 16.25 -3.83
C GLU A 81 -4.66 15.21 -4.26
N LEU A 82 -5.50 14.74 -3.33
CA LEU A 82 -6.60 13.84 -3.65
C LEU A 82 -7.62 14.49 -4.59
N ARG A 83 -7.96 15.76 -4.35
CA ARG A 83 -8.86 16.52 -5.21
C ARG A 83 -8.30 16.61 -6.63
N ASP A 84 -7.04 17.00 -6.75
CA ASP A 84 -6.37 17.18 -8.03
C ASP A 84 -6.19 15.84 -8.77
N ALA A 85 -5.92 14.75 -8.04
CA ALA A 85 -5.88 13.39 -8.56
C ALA A 85 -7.23 12.97 -9.16
N LEU A 86 -8.31 13.10 -8.39
CA LEU A 86 -9.66 12.75 -8.83
C LEU A 86 -10.11 13.62 -10.02
N TYR A 87 -9.77 14.90 -10.00
CA TYR A 87 -10.02 15.81 -11.11
C TYR A 87 -9.27 15.38 -12.37
N SER A 88 -8.00 14.94 -12.26
CA SER A 88 -7.22 14.41 -13.39
C SER A 88 -7.78 13.10 -13.98
N LEU A 89 -8.57 12.38 -13.18
CA LEU A 89 -9.30 11.17 -13.60
C LEU A 89 -10.71 11.49 -14.15
N GLY A 90 -11.10 12.77 -14.22
CA GLY A 90 -12.40 13.21 -14.72
C GLY A 90 -13.51 13.30 -13.66
N TYR A 91 -13.17 13.12 -12.38
CA TYR A 91 -14.14 13.19 -11.28
C TYR A 91 -14.06 14.53 -10.55
N ALA A 92 -15.14 15.32 -10.61
CA ALA A 92 -15.31 16.53 -9.82
C ALA A 92 -16.09 16.22 -8.54
N ILE A 93 -15.37 15.96 -7.45
CA ILE A 93 -15.97 15.60 -6.15
C ILE A 93 -16.10 16.87 -5.28
N PRO A 94 -17.26 17.12 -4.64
CA PRO A 94 -17.43 18.27 -3.75
C PRO A 94 -16.45 18.27 -2.57
N PRO A 95 -15.95 19.44 -2.12
CA PRO A 95 -15.00 19.54 -1.01
C PRO A 95 -15.48 18.89 0.30
N SER A 96 -16.79 18.95 0.58
CA SER A 96 -17.38 18.33 1.77
C SER A 96 -17.27 16.79 1.77
N VAL A 97 -17.41 16.17 0.60
CA VAL A 97 -17.25 14.72 0.43
C VAL A 97 -15.77 14.34 0.52
N LEU A 98 -14.88 15.13 -0.06
CA LEU A 98 -13.43 14.91 0.05
C LEU A 98 -12.94 15.02 1.50
N GLN A 99 -13.43 16.01 2.25
CA GLN A 99 -13.11 16.13 3.68
C GLN A 99 -13.60 14.92 4.47
N LEU A 100 -14.79 14.41 4.17
CA LEU A 100 -15.30 13.20 4.82
C LEU A 100 -14.44 11.98 4.48
N LEU A 101 -14.02 11.84 3.21
CA LEU A 101 -13.11 10.77 2.79
C LEU A 101 -11.78 10.82 3.53
N ILE A 102 -11.15 11.99 3.65
CA ILE A 102 -9.84 12.13 4.31
C ILE A 102 -9.96 12.08 5.83
N SER A 103 -11.06 12.53 6.41
CA SER A 103 -11.29 12.42 7.87
C SER A 103 -11.29 10.97 8.36
N LYS A 104 -11.56 10.01 7.46
CA LYS A 104 -11.46 8.57 7.75
C LYS A 104 -10.01 8.07 7.84
N TYR A 105 -9.06 8.79 7.24
CA TYR A 105 -7.64 8.43 7.19
C TYR A 105 -6.81 9.55 7.82
N ASP A 106 -6.84 9.65 9.15
CA ASP A 106 -5.97 10.46 10.03
C ASP A 106 -5.25 11.68 9.41
N ASN A 107 -6.01 12.57 8.74
CA ASN A 107 -5.54 13.77 8.03
C ASN A 107 -4.56 13.53 6.85
N GLY A 108 -4.77 12.47 6.08
CA GLY A 108 -4.08 12.19 4.81
C GLY A 108 -3.90 10.69 4.59
N LEU A 109 -3.97 10.25 3.34
CA LEU A 109 -3.68 8.85 3.01
C LEU A 109 -2.17 8.64 2.97
N ASN A 110 -1.64 7.95 3.97
CA ASN A 110 -0.29 7.41 3.87
C ASN A 110 -0.25 6.23 2.88
N PHE A 111 0.96 5.84 2.46
CA PHE A 111 1.13 4.75 1.50
C PHE A 111 0.52 3.42 1.98
N ASP A 112 0.59 3.13 3.28
CA ASP A 112 -0.03 1.94 3.89
C ASP A 112 -1.55 1.89 3.67
N SER A 113 -2.25 2.97 4.03
CA SER A 113 -3.71 3.10 3.84
C SER A 113 -4.09 3.10 2.36
N PHE A 114 -3.28 3.73 1.51
CA PHE A 114 -3.49 3.75 0.07
C PHE A 114 -3.41 2.34 -0.54
N VAL A 115 -2.42 1.55 -0.14
CA VAL A 115 -2.27 0.15 -0.56
C VAL A 115 -3.41 -0.71 -0.01
N GLU A 116 -3.79 -0.56 1.26
CA GLU A 116 -4.92 -1.29 1.85
C GLU A 116 -6.22 -1.03 1.06
N CYS A 117 -6.56 0.23 0.80
CA CYS A 117 -7.72 0.60 -0.01
C CYS A 117 -7.65 0.04 -1.43
N GLY A 118 -6.51 0.21 -2.10
CA GLY A 118 -6.31 -0.25 -3.47
C GLY A 118 -6.46 -1.77 -3.61
N MET A 119 -5.96 -2.51 -2.62
CA MET A 119 -6.06 -3.97 -2.60
C MET A 119 -7.46 -4.46 -2.27
N ILE A 120 -8.21 -3.79 -1.38
CA ILE A 120 -9.61 -4.14 -1.10
C ILE A 120 -10.49 -3.94 -2.33
N VAL A 121 -10.27 -2.86 -3.09
CA VAL A 121 -11.06 -2.56 -4.31
C VAL A 121 -10.72 -3.50 -5.47
N LYS A 122 -9.51 -4.07 -5.51
CA LYS A 122 -9.09 -5.00 -6.57
C LYS A 122 -9.66 -6.42 -6.42
N VAL A 123 -10.27 -6.75 -5.28
CA VAL A 123 -10.88 -8.07 -4.98
C VAL A 123 -12.30 -8.15 -5.53
#